data_AF-E6PK81-F1
#
_entry.id   AF-E6PK81-F1
#
_cell.length_a   1.000
_cell.length_b   1.000
_cell.length_c   1.000
_cell.angle_alpha   90.00
_cell.angle_beta   90.00
_cell.angle_gamma   90.00
#
_symmetry.space_group_name_H-M   'P 1'
#
loop_
_entity.id
_entity.type
_entity.pdbx_description
1 polymer ?
#
loop_
_entity_poly.entity_id
_entity_poly.type
_entity_poly.pdbx_seq_one_letter_code
_entity_poly.pdbx_strand_id
1 'polypeptide(L)'
;MMAFLDMGGKAHEFIPALGLTLFLSLASAVLGLVLGFALNALRLFGPEWVRRAIRTYVWLIRGTPFLVQIFVLYFGFPSLGITLSAMQAGVVGLSLYAAAYFSEIFRGAWNAIPRGHVEAAGSLGIGRRQVFWHIQLPQAVTFALPMLVNQFILTLKESSIVSIITVPELTMTAGKIVAETFNYLGPYLTIALCYWVMATAMGLLGKAMENFFARRLYGVGGTAR
;
A
#
# COMPACT_ATOMS: atom_id res chain seq x y z
N MET A 1 -34.13 11.49 16.42
CA MET A 1 -32.96 10.59 16.30
C MET A 1 -32.46 10.39 14.87
N MET A 2 -33.17 10.85 13.82
CA MET A 2 -32.67 10.77 12.43
C MET A 2 -32.00 12.06 11.91
N ALA A 3 -32.22 13.21 12.55
CA ALA A 3 -31.71 14.51 12.08
C ALA A 3 -30.17 14.58 12.01
N PHE A 4 -29.46 13.87 12.87
CA PHE A 4 -27.99 13.84 12.87
C PHE A 4 -27.39 12.91 11.81
N LEU A 5 -28.19 12.05 11.19
CA LEU A 5 -27.79 11.29 10.00
C LEU A 5 -28.24 11.97 8.70
N ASP A 6 -29.01 13.07 8.80
CA ASP A 6 -29.46 13.81 7.64
C ASP A 6 -28.28 14.57 7.01
N MET A 7 -27.94 14.17 5.79
CA MET A 7 -26.88 14.77 4.98
C MET A 7 -27.45 15.76 3.96
N GLY A 8 -28.68 16.24 4.12
CA GLY A 8 -29.33 17.17 3.21
C GLY A 8 -29.53 16.59 1.81
N GLY A 9 -29.77 15.28 1.70
CA GLY A 9 -29.91 14.57 0.42
C GLY A 9 -28.59 14.34 -0.36
N LYS A 10 -27.42 14.67 0.22
CA LYS A 10 -26.11 14.62 -0.44
C LYS A 10 -25.38 13.27 -0.32
N ALA A 11 -26.02 12.25 0.22
CA ALA A 11 -25.42 10.93 0.38
C ALA A 11 -24.91 10.33 -0.96
N HIS A 12 -25.54 10.70 -2.08
CA HIS A 12 -25.15 10.26 -3.41
C HIS A 12 -23.75 10.78 -3.84
N GLU A 13 -23.25 11.87 -3.25
CA GLU A 13 -21.90 12.42 -3.53
C GLU A 13 -20.79 11.44 -3.10
N PHE A 14 -21.06 10.52 -2.15
CA PHE A 14 -20.08 9.52 -1.71
C PHE A 14 -19.80 8.41 -2.74
N ILE A 15 -20.73 8.14 -3.66
CA ILE A 15 -20.57 7.08 -4.68
C ILE A 15 -19.36 7.36 -5.60
N PRO A 16 -19.28 8.51 -6.29
CA PRO A 16 -18.12 8.82 -7.12
C PRO A 16 -16.84 8.98 -6.28
N ALA A 17 -16.93 9.52 -5.07
CA ALA A 17 -15.79 9.68 -4.17
C ALA A 17 -15.20 8.33 -3.72
N LEU A 18 -16.05 7.32 -3.47
CA LEU A 18 -15.63 5.96 -3.16
C LEU A 18 -14.87 5.34 -4.35
N GLY A 19 -15.43 5.49 -5.56
CA GLY A 19 -14.79 5.02 -6.79
C GLY A 19 -13.41 5.66 -6.99
N LEU A 20 -13.31 6.97 -6.76
CA LEU A 20 -12.03 7.69 -6.85
C LEU A 20 -11.03 7.25 -5.78
N THR A 21 -11.50 7.03 -4.55
CA THR A 21 -10.66 6.56 -3.44
C THR A 21 -10.06 5.18 -3.75
N LEU A 22 -10.87 4.26 -4.26
CA LEU A 22 -10.42 2.94 -4.69
C LEU A 22 -9.44 3.02 -5.85
N PHE A 23 -9.74 3.81 -6.88
CA PHE A 23 -8.84 4.00 -8.01
C PHE A 23 -7.49 4.56 -7.56
N LEU A 24 -7.50 5.65 -6.80
CA LEU A 24 -6.29 6.33 -6.34
C LEU A 24 -5.42 5.40 -5.47
N SER A 25 -6.03 4.73 -4.49
CA SER A 25 -5.32 3.84 -3.59
C SER A 25 -4.77 2.60 -4.29
N LEU A 26 -5.57 1.91 -5.11
CA LEU A 26 -5.15 0.70 -5.81
C LEU A 26 -4.11 1.00 -6.89
N ALA A 27 -4.31 2.04 -7.70
CA ALA A 27 -3.34 2.44 -8.73
C ALA A 27 -2.00 2.80 -8.08
N SER A 28 -2.03 3.61 -7.02
CA SER A 28 -0.80 4.01 -6.32
C SER A 28 -0.12 2.84 -5.60
N ALA A 29 -0.90 1.93 -5.01
CA ALA A 29 -0.34 0.74 -4.37
C ALA A 29 0.27 -0.24 -5.39
N VAL A 30 -0.35 -0.42 -6.56
CA VAL A 30 0.21 -1.25 -7.65
C VAL A 30 1.48 -0.62 -8.21
N LEU A 31 1.47 0.68 -8.50
CA LEU A 31 2.68 1.40 -8.93
C LEU A 31 3.77 1.32 -7.86
N GLY A 32 3.42 1.55 -6.60
CA GLY A 32 4.30 1.40 -5.46
C GLY A 32 4.87 -0.01 -5.33
N LEU A 33 4.08 -1.05 -5.58
CA LEU A 33 4.52 -2.45 -5.54
C LEU A 33 5.60 -2.71 -6.60
N VAL A 34 5.35 -2.27 -7.84
CA VAL A 34 6.30 -2.39 -8.95
C VAL A 34 7.58 -1.62 -8.66
N LEU A 35 7.47 -0.37 -8.20
CA LEU A 35 8.61 0.46 -7.83
C LEU A 35 9.38 -0.12 -6.64
N GLY A 36 8.69 -0.59 -5.61
CA GLY A 36 9.30 -1.21 -4.43
C GLY A 36 10.05 -2.50 -4.77
N PHE A 37 9.52 -3.30 -5.70
CA PHE A 37 10.20 -4.47 -6.23
C PHE A 37 11.46 -4.07 -7.01
N ALA A 38 11.35 -3.09 -7.90
CA ALA A 38 12.48 -2.56 -8.66
C ALA A 38 13.57 -2.00 -7.74
N LEU A 39 13.21 -1.22 -6.71
CA LEU A 39 14.12 -0.69 -5.70
C LEU A 39 14.83 -1.81 -4.93
N ASN A 40 14.11 -2.86 -4.54
CA ASN A 40 14.72 -4.01 -3.88
C ASN A 40 15.70 -4.76 -4.81
N ALA A 41 15.33 -4.97 -6.08
CA ALA A 41 16.20 -5.59 -7.07
C ALA A 41 17.48 -4.76 -7.33
N LEU A 42 17.33 -3.44 -7.52
CA LEU A 42 18.46 -2.52 -7.68
C LEU A 42 19.36 -2.48 -6.45
N ARG A 43 18.80 -2.64 -5.25
CA ARG A 43 19.59 -2.73 -4.02
C ARG A 43 20.38 -4.05 -3.94
N LEU A 44 19.86 -5.15 -4.49
CA LEU A 44 20.54 -6.45 -4.52
C LEU A 44 21.67 -6.51 -5.55
N PHE A 45 21.45 -5.98 -6.75
CA PHE A 45 22.40 -6.11 -7.87
C PHE A 45 23.22 -4.84 -8.14
N GLY A 46 22.83 -3.70 -7.56
CA GLY A 46 23.47 -2.41 -7.83
C GLY A 46 24.79 -2.18 -7.09
N PRO A 47 25.59 -1.21 -7.57
CA PRO A 47 26.79 -0.76 -6.89
C PRO A 47 26.45 -0.07 -5.56
N GLU A 48 27.45 0.09 -4.69
CA GLU A 48 27.23 0.57 -3.32
C GLU A 48 26.60 1.97 -3.24
N TRP A 49 26.86 2.86 -4.21
CA TRP A 49 26.24 4.19 -4.25
C TRP A 49 24.72 4.13 -4.50
N VAL A 50 24.26 3.23 -5.39
CA VAL A 50 22.82 2.99 -5.62
C VAL A 50 22.18 2.46 -4.35
N ARG A 51 22.84 1.50 -3.68
CA ARG A 51 22.34 0.96 -2.40
C ARG A 51 22.19 2.04 -1.34
N ARG A 52 23.17 2.94 -1.22
CA ARG A 52 23.11 4.09 -0.29
C ARG A 52 21.99 5.05 -0.64
N ALA A 53 21.80 5.38 -1.93
CA ALA A 53 20.71 6.25 -2.36
C ALA A 53 19.33 5.65 -2.01
N ILE A 54 19.11 4.37 -2.32
CA ILE A 54 17.86 3.67 -1.99
C ILE A 54 17.67 3.54 -0.47
N ARG A 55 18.73 3.28 0.30
CA ARG A 55 18.65 3.28 1.79
C ARG A 55 18.25 4.65 2.34
N THR A 56 18.82 5.72 1.80
CA THR A 56 18.51 7.09 2.22
C THR A 56 17.07 7.45 1.88
N TYR A 57 16.62 7.14 0.66
CA TYR A 57 15.23 7.29 0.24
C TYR A 57 14.26 6.56 1.18
N VAL A 58 14.49 5.26 1.42
CA VAL A 58 13.63 4.45 2.30
C VAL A 58 13.63 4.99 3.73
N TRP A 59 14.79 5.39 4.25
CA TRP A 59 14.93 5.96 5.59
C TRP A 59 14.16 7.28 5.73
N LEU A 60 14.24 8.17 4.74
CA LEU A 60 13.49 9.44 4.73
C LEU A 60 11.98 9.21 4.65
N ILE A 61 11.54 8.42 3.67
CA ILE A 61 10.10 8.21 3.43
C ILE A 61 9.43 7.48 4.61
N ARG A 62 10.08 6.46 5.18
CA ARG A 62 9.52 5.75 6.34
C ARG A 62 9.70 6.49 7.66
N GLY A 63 10.63 7.45 7.70
CA GLY A 63 10.94 8.26 8.88
C GLY A 63 10.14 9.57 8.97
N THR A 64 9.31 9.88 7.97
CA THR A 64 8.54 11.13 7.90
C THR A 64 7.05 10.84 7.67
N PRO A 65 6.13 11.62 8.24
CA PRO A 65 4.69 11.45 7.97
C PRO A 65 4.36 11.70 6.50
N PHE A 66 3.48 10.88 5.91
CA PHE A 66 3.03 11.05 4.53
C PHE A 66 2.39 12.44 4.28
N LEU A 67 1.69 12.98 5.29
CA LEU A 67 1.15 14.35 5.25
C LEU A 67 2.22 15.40 4.93
N VAL A 68 3.40 15.29 5.53
CA VAL A 68 4.50 16.24 5.29
C VAL A 68 5.06 16.04 3.88
N GLN A 69 5.18 14.78 3.43
CA GLN A 69 5.66 14.46 2.09
C GLN A 69 4.76 15.03 1.00
N ILE A 70 3.43 14.91 1.15
CA ILE A 70 2.48 15.43 0.17
C ILE A 70 2.48 16.97 0.14
N PHE A 71 2.69 17.62 1.28
CA PHE A 71 2.85 19.09 1.32
C PHE A 71 4.09 19.55 0.59
N VAL A 72 5.24 18.91 0.82
CA VAL A 72 6.47 19.23 0.11
C VAL A 72 6.28 19.01 -1.40
N LEU A 73 5.66 17.89 -1.79
CA LEU A 73 5.45 17.55 -3.19
C LEU A 73 4.48 18.49 -3.91
N TYR A 74 3.39 18.90 -3.26
CA TYR A 74 2.35 19.70 -3.90
C TYR A 74 2.53 21.21 -3.72
N PHE A 75 2.90 21.66 -2.52
CA PHE A 75 3.07 23.08 -2.21
C PHE A 75 4.53 23.56 -2.27
N GLY A 76 5.49 22.68 -1.98
CA GLY A 76 6.92 23.04 -1.97
C GLY A 76 7.55 23.05 -3.36
N PHE A 77 7.42 21.96 -4.11
CA PHE A 77 8.04 21.76 -5.42
C PHE A 77 7.70 22.81 -6.50
N PRO A 78 6.54 23.50 -6.49
CA PRO A 78 6.30 24.63 -7.38
C PRO A 78 7.37 25.74 -7.29
N SER A 79 7.96 25.96 -6.10
CA SER A 79 9.08 26.92 -5.94
C SER A 79 10.35 26.52 -6.70
N LEU A 80 10.47 25.24 -7.06
CA LEU A 80 11.55 24.68 -7.89
C LEU A 80 11.15 24.54 -9.36
N GLY A 81 9.99 25.07 -9.76
CA GLY A 81 9.45 24.98 -11.12
C GLY A 81 8.76 23.66 -11.45
N ILE A 82 8.52 22.77 -10.47
CA ILE A 82 7.83 21.49 -10.68
C ILE A 82 6.40 21.62 -10.14
N THR A 83 5.42 21.65 -11.05
CA THR A 83 3.99 21.75 -10.71
C THR A 83 3.27 20.47 -11.09
N LEU A 84 2.53 19.90 -10.14
CA LEU A 84 1.68 18.72 -10.36
C LEU A 84 0.22 19.11 -10.07
N SER A 85 -0.73 18.54 -10.82
CA SER A 85 -2.13 18.61 -10.40
C SER A 85 -2.33 17.84 -9.09
N ALA A 86 -3.39 18.15 -8.34
CA ALA A 86 -3.71 17.45 -7.09
C ALA A 86 -3.75 15.92 -7.27
N MET A 87 -4.35 15.45 -8.37
CA MET A 87 -4.41 14.03 -8.72
C MET A 87 -3.02 13.46 -9.00
N GLN A 88 -2.19 14.16 -9.77
CA GLN A 88 -0.81 13.73 -10.06
C GLN A 88 0.03 13.66 -8.79
N ALA A 89 -0.03 14.68 -7.93
CA ALA A 89 0.66 14.69 -6.66
C ALA A 89 0.17 13.57 -5.73
N GLY A 90 -1.14 13.30 -5.69
CA GLY A 90 -1.71 12.19 -4.95
C GLY A 90 -1.18 10.84 -5.42
N VAL A 91 -1.23 10.56 -6.72
CA VAL A 91 -0.74 9.30 -7.30
C VAL A 91 0.77 9.13 -7.10
N VAL A 92 1.57 10.16 -7.43
CA VAL A 92 3.03 10.11 -7.30
C VAL A 92 3.44 9.98 -5.84
N GLY A 93 2.87 10.81 -4.96
CA GLY A 93 3.15 10.80 -3.53
C GLY A 93 2.83 9.45 -2.88
N LEU A 94 1.62 8.93 -3.09
CA LEU A 94 1.23 7.63 -2.55
C LEU A 94 2.06 6.48 -3.13
N SER A 95 2.41 6.54 -4.42
CA SER A 95 3.23 5.50 -5.06
C SER A 95 4.64 5.47 -4.49
N LEU A 96 5.27 6.64 -4.29
CA LEU A 96 6.60 6.73 -3.68
C LEU A 96 6.55 6.29 -2.22
N TYR A 97 5.58 6.79 -1.45
CA TYR A 97 5.31 6.32 -0.09
C TYR A 97 5.23 4.78 -0.04
N ALA A 98 4.32 4.19 -0.80
CA ALA A 98 4.12 2.75 -0.83
C ALA A 98 5.37 1.99 -1.29
N ALA A 99 6.10 2.49 -2.29
CA ALA A 99 7.32 1.86 -2.81
C ALA A 99 8.41 1.68 -1.75
N ALA A 100 8.56 2.65 -0.84
CA ALA A 100 9.54 2.56 0.24
C ALA A 100 9.21 1.40 1.20
N TYR A 101 7.92 1.24 1.54
CA TYR A 101 7.47 0.15 2.41
C TYR A 101 7.51 -1.20 1.70
N PHE A 102 7.06 -1.27 0.44
CA PHE A 102 7.13 -2.50 -0.36
C PHE A 102 8.58 -2.99 -0.54
N SER A 103 9.53 -2.09 -0.82
CA SER A 103 10.95 -2.46 -0.91
C SER A 103 11.46 -3.13 0.36
N GLU A 104 11.02 -2.65 1.54
CA GLU A 104 11.42 -3.20 2.83
C GLU A 104 10.67 -4.50 3.16
N ILE A 105 9.42 -4.65 2.73
CA ILE A 105 8.68 -5.92 2.81
C ILE A 105 9.41 -7.01 2.02
N PHE A 106 9.81 -6.73 0.77
CA PHE A 106 10.56 -7.69 -0.04
C PHE A 106 11.91 -8.06 0.59
N ARG A 107 12.66 -7.06 1.09
CA ARG A 107 13.91 -7.29 1.80
C ARG A 107 13.71 -8.12 3.07
N GLY A 108 12.68 -7.80 3.86
CA GLY A 108 12.33 -8.49 5.10
C GLY A 108 11.94 -9.95 4.84
N ALA A 109 11.09 -10.19 3.84
CA ALA A 109 10.66 -11.53 3.45
C ALA A 109 11.83 -12.41 2.99
N TRP A 110 12.78 -11.83 2.23
CA TRP A 110 13.97 -12.56 1.81
C TRP A 110 14.89 -12.93 2.99
N ASN A 111 15.08 -11.99 3.92
CA ASN A 111 15.91 -12.20 5.12
C ASN A 111 15.27 -13.16 6.14
N ALA A 112 13.95 -13.35 6.08
CA ALA A 112 13.23 -14.29 6.95
C ALA A 112 13.48 -15.76 6.58
N ILE A 113 14.05 -16.05 5.41
CA ILE A 113 14.36 -17.42 4.98
C ILE A 113 15.52 -17.98 5.82
N PRO A 114 15.33 -19.11 6.53
CA PRO A 114 16.40 -19.74 7.28
C PRO A 114 17.58 -20.14 6.39
N ARG A 115 18.79 -19.75 6.78
CA ARG A 115 20.02 -20.10 6.03
C ARG A 115 20.20 -21.60 5.87
N GLY A 116 19.79 -22.38 6.88
CA GLY A 116 19.83 -23.84 6.87
C GLY A 116 19.09 -24.48 5.68
N HIS A 117 18.04 -23.86 5.15
CA HIS A 117 17.34 -24.38 3.95
C HIS A 117 18.22 -24.29 2.70
N VAL A 118 19.04 -23.25 2.60
CA VAL A 118 19.97 -23.04 1.48
C VAL A 118 21.20 -23.92 1.64
N GLU A 119 21.72 -24.04 2.86
CA GLU A 119 22.87 -24.90 3.20
C GLU A 119 22.56 -26.37 2.98
N ALA A 120 21.40 -26.86 3.47
CA ALA A 120 20.97 -28.25 3.27
C ALA A 120 20.80 -28.59 1.78
N ALA A 121 20.22 -27.68 1.00
CA ALA A 121 20.09 -27.88 -0.45
C ALA A 121 21.45 -27.94 -1.14
N GLY A 122 22.42 -27.13 -0.69
CA GLY A 122 23.80 -27.18 -1.14
C GLY A 122 24.47 -28.53 -0.83
N SER A 123 24.27 -29.08 0.37
CA SER A 123 24.80 -30.39 0.78
C SER A 123 24.22 -31.55 -0.02
N LEU A 124 22.99 -31.41 -0.54
CA LEU A 124 22.34 -32.38 -1.42
C LEU A 124 22.71 -32.20 -2.91
N GLY A 125 23.63 -31.28 -3.23
CA GLY A 125 24.04 -31.01 -4.62
C GLY A 125 22.99 -30.31 -5.48
N ILE A 126 21.95 -29.71 -4.87
CA ILE A 126 20.90 -29.01 -5.59
C ILE A 126 21.45 -27.72 -6.19
N GLY A 127 21.26 -27.51 -7.50
CA GLY A 127 21.81 -26.36 -8.20
C GLY A 127 21.19 -25.04 -7.73
N ARG A 128 21.96 -23.94 -7.75
CA ARG A 128 21.53 -22.60 -7.30
C ARG A 128 20.19 -22.14 -7.89
N ARG A 129 19.97 -22.42 -9.19
CA ARG A 129 18.70 -22.09 -9.86
C ARG A 129 17.53 -22.88 -9.28
N GLN A 130 17.72 -24.16 -8.98
CA GLN A 130 16.70 -24.99 -8.34
C GLN A 130 16.43 -24.51 -6.91
N VAL A 131 17.47 -24.19 -6.14
CA VAL A 131 17.34 -23.61 -4.80
C VAL A 131 16.52 -22.31 -4.84
N PHE A 132 16.80 -21.41 -5.78
CA PHE A 132 16.03 -20.18 -5.92
C PHE A 132 14.55 -20.45 -6.19
N TRP A 133 14.23 -21.21 -7.25
CA TRP A 133 12.84 -21.38 -7.71
C TRP A 133 12.01 -22.32 -6.83
N HIS A 134 12.61 -23.32 -6.19
CA HIS A 134 11.87 -24.34 -5.44
C HIS A 134 11.98 -24.21 -3.92
N ILE A 135 12.95 -23.44 -3.40
CA ILE A 135 13.16 -23.30 -1.96
C ILE A 135 12.96 -21.84 -1.53
N GLN A 136 13.75 -20.92 -2.07
CA GLN A 136 13.75 -19.54 -1.59
C GLN A 136 12.51 -18.76 -2.02
N LEU A 137 12.16 -18.78 -3.30
CA LEU A 137 11.06 -17.98 -3.84
C LEU A 137 9.70 -18.36 -3.22
N PRO A 138 9.32 -19.65 -3.11
CA PRO A 138 8.10 -20.05 -2.41
C PRO A 138 8.01 -19.51 -0.98
N GLN A 139 9.10 -19.62 -0.21
CA GLN A 139 9.14 -19.16 1.17
C GLN A 139 9.07 -17.63 1.26
N ALA A 140 9.80 -16.92 0.40
CA ALA A 140 9.74 -15.46 0.32
C ALA A 140 8.32 -14.98 0.03
N VAL A 141 7.61 -15.62 -0.92
CA VAL A 141 6.23 -15.28 -1.27
C VAL A 141 5.30 -15.49 -0.08
N THR A 142 5.40 -16.62 0.62
CA THR A 142 4.61 -16.89 1.83
C THR A 142 4.84 -15.83 2.92
N PHE A 143 6.09 -15.43 3.16
CA PHE A 143 6.39 -14.38 4.13
C PHE A 143 5.94 -12.98 3.69
N ALA A 144 6.04 -12.68 2.38
CA ALA A 144 5.72 -11.37 1.85
C ALA A 144 4.21 -11.11 1.77
N LEU A 145 3.41 -12.09 1.32
CA LEU A 145 1.98 -11.92 1.02
C LEU A 145 1.17 -11.21 2.12
N PRO A 146 1.17 -11.64 3.39
CA PRO A 146 0.39 -10.96 4.44
C PRO A 146 0.84 -9.52 4.66
N MET A 147 2.15 -9.26 4.57
CA MET A 147 2.71 -7.91 4.67
C MET A 147 2.31 -7.04 3.48
N LEU A 148 2.30 -7.60 2.27
CA LEU A 148 1.87 -6.89 1.05
C LEU A 148 0.40 -6.47 1.19
N VAL A 149 -0.50 -7.39 1.55
CA VAL A 149 -1.93 -7.10 1.76
C VAL A 149 -2.11 -5.97 2.78
N ASN A 150 -1.41 -6.06 3.91
CA ASN A 150 -1.46 -5.01 4.93
C ASN A 150 -0.99 -3.66 4.37
N GLN A 151 0.04 -3.63 3.54
CA GLN A 151 0.51 -2.39 2.91
C GLN A 151 -0.49 -1.81 1.91
N PHE A 152 -1.25 -2.63 1.18
CA PHE A 152 -2.37 -2.15 0.35
C PHE A 152 -3.45 -1.48 1.21
N ILE A 153 -3.83 -2.08 2.33
CA ILE A 153 -4.81 -1.52 3.27
C ILE A 153 -4.32 -0.20 3.89
N LEU A 154 -3.02 -0.12 4.25
CA LEU A 154 -2.43 1.12 4.75
C LEU A 154 -2.45 2.21 3.67
N THR A 155 -2.08 1.88 2.43
CA THR A 155 -2.10 2.84 1.31
C THR A 155 -3.52 3.34 1.02
N LEU A 156 -4.54 2.50 1.19
CA LEU A 156 -5.95 2.91 1.14
C LEU A 156 -6.30 3.92 2.23
N LYS A 157 -5.82 3.73 3.47
CA LYS A 157 -6.10 4.70 4.56
C LYS A 157 -5.33 6.00 4.36
N GLU A 158 -4.09 5.92 3.91
CA GLU A 158 -3.23 7.08 3.63
C GLU A 158 -3.75 7.91 2.45
N SER A 159 -4.52 7.35 1.52
CA SER A 159 -5.12 8.14 0.44
C SER A 159 -6.08 9.22 0.98
N SER A 160 -6.64 9.06 2.17
CA SER A 160 -7.46 10.11 2.80
C SER A 160 -6.71 11.44 3.01
N ILE A 161 -5.38 11.41 3.15
CA ILE A 161 -4.55 12.60 3.37
C ILE A 161 -4.48 13.48 2.12
N VAL A 162 -4.65 12.91 0.92
CA VAL A 162 -4.63 13.69 -0.32
C VAL A 162 -5.83 14.63 -0.45
N SER A 163 -6.85 14.48 0.41
CA SER A 163 -7.92 15.47 0.56
C SER A 163 -7.36 16.87 0.82
N ILE A 164 -6.29 17.00 1.60
CA ILE A 164 -5.76 18.31 1.99
C ILE A 164 -5.17 19.07 0.79
N ILE A 165 -4.73 18.34 -0.25
CA ILE A 165 -4.30 18.92 -1.52
C ILE A 165 -5.43 18.99 -2.55
N THR A 166 -6.69 18.97 -2.10
CA THR A 166 -7.92 19.14 -2.91
C THR A 166 -8.30 17.98 -3.83
N VAL A 167 -7.83 16.76 -3.57
CA VAL A 167 -8.35 15.58 -4.28
C VAL A 167 -9.77 15.26 -3.76
N PRO A 168 -10.79 15.15 -4.63
CA PRO A 168 -12.19 14.94 -4.22
C PRO A 168 -12.49 13.47 -3.89
N GLU A 169 -11.67 12.87 -3.02
CA GLU A 169 -11.93 11.54 -2.46
C GLU A 169 -12.94 11.61 -1.28
N LEU A 170 -13.16 10.49 -0.59
CA LEU A 170 -14.18 10.36 0.46
C LEU A 170 -14.06 11.43 1.57
N THR A 171 -12.86 11.69 2.09
CA THR A 171 -12.62 12.66 3.16
C THR A 171 -12.90 14.10 2.73
N MET A 172 -12.47 14.50 1.54
CA MET A 172 -12.80 15.82 0.98
C MET A 172 -14.31 15.97 0.77
N THR A 173 -14.96 14.92 0.26
CA THR A 173 -16.41 14.91 0.02
C THR A 173 -17.19 15.06 1.33
N ALA A 174 -16.79 14.35 2.38
CA ALA A 174 -17.37 14.52 3.70
C ALA A 174 -17.18 15.96 4.21
N GLY A 175 -15.96 16.51 4.11
CA GLY A 175 -15.68 17.88 4.52
C GLY A 175 -16.55 18.92 3.81
N LYS A 176 -16.79 18.72 2.50
CA LYS A 176 -17.70 19.56 1.72
C LYS A 176 -19.14 19.49 2.25
N ILE A 177 -19.68 18.29 2.48
CA ILE A 177 -21.04 18.11 3.02
C ILE A 177 -21.16 18.73 4.41
N VAL A 178 -20.14 18.56 5.26
CA VAL A 178 -20.09 19.18 6.61
C VAL A 178 -20.12 20.70 6.50
N ALA A 179 -19.35 21.30 5.58
CA ALA A 179 -19.32 22.76 5.39
C ALA A 179 -20.66 23.34 4.92
N GLU A 180 -21.45 22.56 4.18
CA GLU A 180 -22.74 22.99 3.64
C GLU A 180 -23.93 22.71 4.58
N THR A 181 -23.87 21.62 5.34
CA THR A 181 -24.98 21.16 6.21
C THR A 181 -24.76 21.47 7.69
N PHE A 182 -23.54 21.82 8.08
CA PHE A 182 -23.08 21.94 9.48
C PHE A 182 -23.31 20.66 10.32
N ASN A 183 -23.59 19.52 9.67
CA ASN A 183 -23.72 18.23 10.31
C ASN A 183 -22.41 17.44 10.19
N TYR A 184 -21.75 17.20 11.32
CA TYR A 184 -20.48 16.49 11.40
C TYR A 184 -20.67 14.97 11.49
N LEU A 185 -21.70 14.50 12.20
CA LEU A 185 -21.81 13.11 12.59
C LEU A 185 -22.14 12.21 11.38
N GLY A 186 -23.15 12.59 10.59
CA GLY A 186 -23.58 11.81 9.43
C GLY A 186 -22.43 11.56 8.42
N PRO A 187 -21.85 12.61 7.83
CA PRO A 187 -20.77 12.47 6.84
C PRO A 187 -19.55 11.70 7.37
N TYR A 188 -19.13 11.94 8.62
CA TYR A 188 -17.95 11.26 9.17
C TYR A 188 -18.20 9.80 9.55
N LEU A 189 -19.39 9.44 10.03
CA LEU A 189 -19.76 8.03 10.20
C LEU A 189 -19.83 7.29 8.85
N THR A 190 -20.30 7.98 7.79
CA THR A 190 -20.32 7.39 6.45
C THR A 190 -18.91 7.08 5.94
N ILE A 191 -17.96 8.03 6.01
CA ILE A 191 -16.60 7.72 5.56
C ILE A 191 -15.92 6.67 6.44
N ALA A 192 -16.18 6.66 7.76
CA ALA A 192 -15.65 5.65 8.66
C ALA A 192 -16.14 4.25 8.25
N LEU A 193 -17.43 4.11 7.96
CA LEU A 193 -18.02 2.88 7.45
C LEU A 193 -17.44 2.49 6.09
N CYS A 194 -17.32 3.43 5.15
CA CYS A 194 -16.74 3.18 3.83
C CYS A 194 -15.29 2.67 3.93
N TYR A 195 -14.42 3.37 4.67
CA TYR A 195 -13.04 2.95 4.88
C TYR A 195 -12.94 1.59 5.59
N TRP A 196 -13.80 1.34 6.59
CA TRP A 196 -13.84 0.05 7.28
C TRP A 196 -14.27 -1.10 6.36
N VAL A 197 -15.32 -0.92 5.55
CA VAL A 197 -15.79 -1.92 4.58
C VAL A 197 -14.72 -2.18 3.53
N MET A 198 -14.12 -1.14 2.94
CA MET A 198 -13.06 -1.29 1.93
C MET A 198 -11.84 -2.01 2.49
N ALA A 199 -11.36 -1.62 3.68
CA ALA A 199 -10.23 -2.26 4.34
C ALA A 199 -10.52 -3.73 4.69
N THR A 200 -11.73 -4.03 5.17
CA THR A 200 -12.16 -5.39 5.47
C THR A 200 -12.25 -6.24 4.20
N ALA A 201 -12.80 -5.71 3.12
CA ALA A 201 -12.87 -6.39 1.83
C ALA A 201 -11.46 -6.72 1.31
N MET A 202 -10.53 -5.76 1.34
CA MET A 202 -9.13 -6.00 0.99
C MET A 202 -8.47 -7.08 1.87
N GLY A 203 -8.72 -7.06 3.17
CA GLY A 203 -8.19 -8.07 4.10
C GLY A 203 -8.73 -9.47 3.84
N LEU A 204 -10.03 -9.60 3.56
CA LEU A 204 -10.66 -10.88 3.21
C LEU A 204 -10.11 -11.43 1.87
N LEU A 205 -9.96 -10.57 0.86
CA LEU A 205 -9.34 -10.93 -0.41
C LEU A 205 -7.89 -11.38 -0.21
N GLY A 206 -7.13 -10.66 0.62
CA GLY A 206 -5.76 -11.03 0.97
C GLY A 206 -5.67 -12.40 1.65
N LYS A 207 -6.54 -12.67 2.63
CA LYS A 207 -6.59 -13.98 3.29
C LYS A 207 -6.97 -15.11 2.32
N ALA A 208 -7.87 -14.84 1.36
CA ALA A 208 -8.18 -15.80 0.30
C ALA A 208 -6.96 -16.08 -0.59
N MET A 209 -6.18 -15.05 -0.95
CA MET A 209 -4.92 -15.20 -1.69
C MET A 209 -3.90 -16.00 -0.88
N GLU A 210 -3.69 -15.69 0.40
CA GLU A 210 -2.78 -16.43 1.30
C GLU A 210 -3.13 -17.93 1.34
N ASN A 211 -4.41 -18.26 1.54
CA ASN A 211 -4.88 -19.65 1.56
C ASN A 211 -4.65 -20.36 0.23
N PHE A 212 -4.83 -19.67 -0.90
CA PHE A 212 -4.56 -20.22 -2.23
C PHE A 212 -3.07 -20.54 -2.42
N PHE A 213 -2.18 -19.60 -2.08
CA PHE A 213 -0.73 -19.81 -2.18
C PHE A 213 -0.23 -20.87 -1.21
N ALA A 214 -0.74 -20.90 0.03
CA ALA A 214 -0.38 -21.92 1.01
C ALA A 214 -0.71 -23.33 0.52
N ARG A 215 -1.90 -23.54 -0.05
CA ARG A 215 -2.30 -24.83 -0.64
C ARG A 215 -1.41 -25.24 -1.82
N ARG A 216 -1.05 -24.27 -2.67
CA ARG A 216 -0.23 -24.51 -3.88
C ARG A 216 1.23 -24.80 -3.55
N LEU A 217 1.81 -24.11 -2.56
CA LEU A 217 3.24 -24.20 -2.23
C LEU A 217 3.56 -25.34 -1.26
N TYR A 218 2.69 -25.62 -0.29
CA TYR A 218 2.93 -26.67 0.71
C TYR A 218 2.23 -27.99 0.39
N GLY A 219 1.53 -28.09 -0.75
CA GLY A 219 0.83 -29.32 -1.12
C GLY A 219 -0.18 -29.76 -0.06
N VAL A 220 -0.75 -28.82 0.70
CA VAL A 220 -1.80 -29.11 1.69
C VAL A 220 -3.11 -29.36 0.93
N GLY A 221 -3.15 -30.51 0.26
CA GLY A 221 -4.39 -31.18 -0.06
C GLY A 221 -4.99 -31.69 1.26
N GLY A 222 -6.02 -30.99 1.74
CA GLY A 222 -6.98 -31.47 2.73
C GLY A 222 -6.40 -31.88 4.08
N THR A 223 -6.54 -31.01 5.09
CA THR A 223 -7.29 -31.29 6.32
C THR A 223 -6.93 -30.23 7.37
N ALA A 224 -7.86 -29.33 7.63
CA ALA A 224 -8.04 -28.75 8.95
C ALA A 224 -9.54 -28.51 9.08
N ARG A 225 -10.20 -29.43 9.79
CA ARG A 225 -11.54 -29.26 10.31
C ARG A 225 -11.54 -28.14 11.34
#